data_AF-A0A7W1TXN3-F1
#
_entry.id   AF-A0A7W1TXN3-F1
#
_cell.length_a   1.000
_cell.length_b   1.000
_cell.length_c   1.000
_cell.angle_alpha   90.00
_cell.angle_beta   90.00
_cell.angle_gamma   90.00
#
_symmetry.space_group_name_H-M   'P 1'
#
loop_
_entity.id
_entity.type
_entity.pdbx_description
1 polymer ?
#
loop_
_entity_poly.entity_id
_entity_poly.type
_entity_poly.pdbx_seq_one_letter_code
_entity_poly.pdbx_strand_id
1 'polypeptide(L)'
;MLTTFRAGNVGAWTIDRLDAVVGEALPQAPRLEVVDDRDRRPATPAWLLRGFTSNERYVERQERSALTAVQQQLGRADATRAALIPVRKSDAWWELTQDDRRAILEERSHHIAIGLEYLPAVARR
;
A
#
# COMPACT_ATOMS: atom_id res chain seq x y z
N MET A 1 7.97 -11.51 1.51
CA MET A 1 8.77 -10.62 2.39
C MET A 1 7.81 -9.91 3.33
N LEU A 2 8.01 -9.99 4.65
CA LEU A 2 7.15 -9.37 5.66
C LEU A 2 7.65 -7.96 5.99
N THR A 3 6.78 -6.96 5.84
CA THR A 3 7.02 -5.56 6.19
C THR A 3 6.15 -5.18 7.38
N THR A 4 6.74 -4.50 8.36
CA THR A 4 6.03 -3.94 9.51
C THR A 4 6.09 -2.42 9.47
N PHE A 5 4.92 -1.79 9.58
CA PHE A 5 4.75 -0.35 9.75
C PHE A 5 4.47 -0.08 11.23
N ARG A 6 5.31 0.73 11.88
CA ARG A 6 5.22 1.03 13.32
C ARG A 6 5.12 2.52 13.50
N ALA A 7 4.03 2.99 14.09
CA ALA A 7 3.90 4.40 14.39
C ALA A 7 4.20 4.69 15.86
N GLY A 8 4.91 5.77 16.11
CA GLY A 8 5.31 6.18 17.45
C GLY A 8 6.19 7.42 17.40
N ASN A 9 7.16 7.51 18.30
CA ASN A 9 8.03 8.69 18.44
C ASN A 9 9.30 8.62 17.57
N VAL A 10 9.55 7.51 16.90
CA VAL A 10 10.73 7.27 16.07
C VAL A 10 10.32 6.71 14.70
N GLY A 11 11.16 6.93 13.70
CA GLY A 11 10.90 6.48 12.33
C GLY A 11 11.49 7.45 11.30
N ALA A 12 11.74 6.95 10.10
CA ALA A 12 12.28 7.74 9.00
C ALA A 12 11.29 8.78 8.46
N TRP A 13 9.99 8.52 8.61
CA TRP A 13 8.93 9.37 8.09
C TRP A 13 8.27 10.19 9.20
N THR A 14 8.09 11.49 8.98
CA THR A 14 7.17 12.32 9.78
C THR A 14 5.75 12.10 9.27
N ILE A 15 4.80 11.92 10.19
CA ILE A 15 3.37 11.90 9.84
C ILE A 15 2.90 13.35 9.80
N ASP A 16 2.56 13.83 8.60
CA ASP A 16 2.04 15.18 8.38
C ASP A 16 0.53 15.26 8.61
N ARG A 17 -0.21 14.20 8.22
CA ARG A 17 -1.66 14.08 8.38
C ARG A 17 -2.08 12.62 8.54
N LEU A 18 -3.10 12.38 9.37
CA LEU A 18 -3.73 11.08 9.55
C LEU A 18 -5.24 11.27 9.65
N ASP A 19 -5.94 10.88 8.59
CA ASP A 19 -7.39 11.01 8.47
C ASP A 19 -8.05 9.64 8.31
N ALA A 20 -9.15 9.42 9.05
CA ALA A 20 -10.04 8.30 8.78
C ALA A 20 -10.98 8.65 7.62
N VAL A 21 -10.85 7.94 6.50
CA VAL A 21 -11.75 8.11 5.35
C VAL A 21 -13.05 7.35 5.58
N VAL A 22 -12.97 6.09 6.03
CA VAL A 22 -14.11 5.24 6.38
C VAL A 22 -13.72 4.34 7.55
N GLY A 23 -14.58 4.24 8.56
CA GLY A 23 -14.39 3.38 9.72
C GLY A 23 -13.53 4.01 10.82
N GLU A 24 -12.93 3.16 11.64
CA GLU A 24 -12.13 3.58 12.80
C GLU A 24 -10.78 4.18 12.38
N ALA A 25 -10.41 5.28 13.03
CA ALA A 25 -9.13 5.94 12.84
C ALA A 25 -8.00 5.18 13.54
N LEU A 26 -6.78 5.24 12.98
CA LEU A 26 -5.58 4.86 13.72
C LEU A 26 -5.24 5.93 14.78
N PRO A 27 -4.73 5.54 15.96
CA PRO A 27 -4.23 6.51 16.94
C PRO A 27 -3.19 7.46 16.33
N GLN A 28 -3.21 8.72 16.74
CA GLN A 28 -2.23 9.71 16.26
C GLN A 28 -0.82 9.34 16.73
N ALA A 29 0.17 9.60 15.87
CA ALA A 29 1.59 9.40 16.15
C ALA A 29 2.42 10.37 15.30
N PRO A 30 3.57 10.86 15.80
CA PRO A 30 4.37 11.85 15.07
C PRO A 30 5.28 11.23 14.00
N ARG A 31 5.64 9.95 14.11
CA ARG A 31 6.61 9.29 13.24
C ARG A 31 6.14 7.90 12.81
N LEU A 32 6.58 7.50 11.62
CA LEU A 32 6.37 6.16 11.07
C LEU A 32 7.71 5.52 10.72
N GLU A 33 7.93 4.34 11.29
CA GLU A 33 9.03 3.43 10.97
C GLU A 33 8.50 2.32 10.05
N VAL A 34 9.24 2.04 8.97
CA VAL A 34 8.96 0.93 8.05
C VAL A 34 10.16 0.00 8.08
N VAL A 35 9.96 -1.21 8.59
CA VAL A 35 11.02 -2.20 8.78
C VAL A 35 10.65 -3.53 8.17
N ASP A 36 11.67 -4.22 7.66
CA ASP A 36 11.56 -5.64 7.39
C ASP A 36 11.59 -6.39 8.72
N ASP A 37 10.76 -7.42 8.90
CA ASP A 37 10.56 -8.08 10.20
C ASP A 37 11.79 -8.80 10.78
N ARG A 38 12.93 -8.75 10.06
CA ARG A 38 14.24 -9.14 10.58
C ARG A 38 14.73 -8.20 11.69
N ASP A 39 14.27 -6.95 11.72
CA ASP A 39 14.62 -5.95 12.74
C ASP A 39 13.55 -5.87 13.85
N ARG A 40 13.61 -6.82 14.79
CA ARG A 40 12.81 -6.78 16.02
C ARG A 40 13.46 -5.86 17.06
N ARG A 41 13.17 -4.56 16.97
CA ARG A 41 13.49 -3.59 18.04
C ARG A 41 12.34 -3.48 19.06
N PRO A 42 12.65 -3.35 20.37
CA PRO A 42 11.67 -3.05 21.40
C PRO A 42 11.25 -1.58 21.29
N ALA A 43 10.22 -1.33 20.51
CA ALA A 43 9.46 -0.08 20.59
C ALA A 43 8.07 -0.42 21.12
N THR A 44 7.49 0.47 21.90
CA THR A 44 6.05 0.51 22.21
C THR A 44 5.38 1.44 21.19
N PRO A 45 5.04 0.94 19.99
CA PRO A 45 4.36 1.77 19.01
C PRO A 45 2.95 2.10 19.49
N ALA A 46 2.42 3.24 19.06
CA ALA A 46 1.00 3.57 19.22
C ALA A 46 0.12 2.57 18.47
N TRP A 47 0.59 2.09 17.31
CA TRP A 47 -0.01 1.02 16.54
C TRP A 47 1.01 0.36 15.60
N LEU A 48 0.71 -0.87 15.18
CA LEU A 48 1.50 -1.61 14.20
C LEU A 48 0.60 -2.21 13.13
N LEU A 49 1.05 -2.15 11.88
CA LEU A 49 0.45 -2.86 10.76
C LEU A 49 1.50 -3.78 10.13
N ARG A 50 1.08 -4.97 9.70
CA ARG A 50 1.96 -5.95 9.06
C ARG A 50 1.33 -6.41 7.75
N GLY A 51 2.18 -6.55 6.74
CA GLY A 51 1.79 -7.05 5.43
C GLY A 51 2.95 -7.76 4.76
N PHE A 52 2.64 -8.69 3.87
CA PHE A 52 3.65 -9.35 3.06
C PHE A 52 3.40 -9.07 1.59
N THR A 53 4.48 -8.85 0.83
CA THR A 53 4.39 -8.82 -0.63
C THR A 53 4.05 -10.23 -1.12
N SER A 54 2.93 -10.36 -1.84
CA SER A 54 2.44 -11.62 -2.41
C SER A 54 2.58 -11.63 -3.93
N ASN A 55 2.20 -12.73 -4.57
CA ASN A 55 2.11 -12.82 -6.03
C ASN A 55 0.93 -11.99 -6.57
N GLU A 56 1.01 -11.63 -7.85
CA GLU A 56 -0.07 -10.97 -8.60
C GLU A 56 -1.35 -11.82 -8.56
N ARG A 57 -2.49 -11.18 -8.29
CA ARG A 57 -3.81 -11.85 -8.17
C ARG A 57 -4.78 -11.54 -9.31
N TYR A 58 -4.60 -10.42 -10.00
CA TYR A 58 -5.55 -9.92 -11.01
C TYR A 58 -4.89 -9.44 -12.30
N VAL A 59 -3.60 -9.13 -12.24
CA VAL A 59 -2.87 -8.50 -13.34
C VAL A 59 -2.64 -9.52 -14.44
N GLU A 60 -3.03 -9.17 -15.67
CA GLU A 60 -2.76 -9.97 -16.85
C GLU A 60 -1.39 -9.64 -17.47
N ARG A 61 -0.94 -10.48 -18.42
CA ARG A 61 0.39 -10.34 -19.02
C ARG A 61 0.62 -8.96 -19.64
N GLN A 62 -0.32 -8.46 -20.43
CA GLN A 62 -0.17 -7.18 -21.13
C GLN A 62 -0.11 -6.00 -20.13
N GLU A 63 -0.94 -6.05 -19.10
CA GLU A 63 -0.97 -5.08 -18.00
C GLU A 63 0.34 -5.08 -17.21
N ARG A 64 0.87 -6.27 -16.90
CA ARG A 64 2.17 -6.40 -16.25
C ARG A 64 3.29 -5.80 -17.09
N SER A 65 3.28 -6.06 -18.40
CA SER A 65 4.27 -5.49 -19.32
C SER A 65 4.19 -3.96 -19.34
N ALA A 66 3.00 -3.39 -19.43
CA ALA A 66 2.78 -1.94 -19.39
C ALA A 66 3.27 -1.34 -18.06
N LEU A 67 2.91 -1.94 -16.92
CA LEU A 67 3.34 -1.49 -15.60
C LEU A 67 4.86 -1.53 -15.44
N THR A 68 5.48 -2.64 -15.83
CA THR A 68 6.94 -2.83 -15.67
C THR A 68 7.73 -1.84 -16.52
N ALA A 69 7.20 -1.40 -17.65
CA ALA A 69 7.87 -0.47 -18.55
C ALA A 69 8.02 0.94 -17.96
N VAL A 70 7.12 1.36 -17.05
CA VAL A 70 7.05 2.74 -16.56
C VAL A 70 7.21 2.88 -15.04
N GLN A 71 6.95 1.82 -14.27
CA GLN A 71 7.00 1.89 -12.81
C GLN A 71 8.42 2.15 -12.31
N GLN A 72 8.55 3.13 -11.41
CA GLN A 72 9.81 3.49 -10.78
C GLN A 72 10.03 2.78 -9.45
N GLN A 73 11.30 2.70 -9.04
CA GLN A 73 11.70 2.11 -7.77
C GLN A 73 11.30 3.00 -6.57
N LEU A 74 11.15 2.39 -5.39
CA LEU A 74 11.05 3.11 -4.13
C LEU A 74 12.39 3.75 -3.75
N GLY A 75 12.36 4.80 -2.92
CA GLY A 75 13.58 5.41 -2.36
C GLY A 75 14.36 6.33 -3.30
N ARG A 76 13.74 6.81 -4.38
CA ARG A 76 14.33 7.88 -5.21
C ARG A 76 14.58 9.12 -4.36
N ALA A 77 15.69 9.82 -4.61
CA ALA A 77 16.10 10.98 -3.81
C ALA A 77 15.10 12.15 -3.85
N ASP A 78 14.36 12.30 -4.95
CA ASP A 78 13.32 13.31 -5.14
C ASP A 78 11.95 12.91 -4.54
N ALA A 79 11.74 11.63 -4.21
CA ALA A 79 10.51 11.11 -3.62
C ALA A 79 10.46 11.34 -2.09
N THR A 80 10.34 12.60 -1.69
CA THR A 80 10.38 13.04 -0.28
C THR A 80 9.01 13.04 0.44
N ARG A 81 7.97 12.50 -0.21
CA ARG A 81 6.61 12.38 0.33
C ARG A 81 6.07 10.98 0.06
N ALA A 82 5.21 10.50 0.94
CA ALA A 82 4.59 9.18 0.84
C ALA A 82 3.19 9.22 1.47
N ALA A 83 2.37 8.23 1.11
CA ALA A 83 1.10 7.95 1.77
C ALA A 83 1.03 6.46 2.12
N LEU A 84 0.56 6.16 3.33
CA LEU A 84 0.19 4.81 3.75
C LEU A 84 -1.33 4.76 3.84
N ILE A 85 -1.96 3.91 3.03
CA ILE A 85 -3.42 3.80 2.95
C ILE A 85 -3.82 2.35 3.28
N PRO A 86 -4.10 2.04 4.56
CA PRO A 86 -4.63 0.73 4.95
C PRO A 86 -6.07 0.58 4.43
N VAL A 87 -6.36 -0.51 3.72
CA VAL A 87 -7.68 -0.77 3.14
C VAL A 87 -8.19 -2.14 3.60
N ARG A 88 -9.44 -2.17 4.06
CA ARG A 88 -10.18 -3.41 4.33
C ARG A 88 -11.39 -3.47 3.39
N LYS A 89 -11.51 -4.55 2.61
CA LYS A 89 -12.71 -4.85 1.83
C LYS A 89 -13.74 -5.59 2.68
N SER A 90 -15.01 -5.48 2.34
CA SER A 90 -16.13 -6.15 3.03
C SER A 90 -16.10 -7.68 2.83
N ASP A 91 -16.85 -8.40 3.67
CA ASP A 91 -16.97 -9.86 3.55
C ASP A 91 -17.61 -10.27 2.23
N ALA A 92 -18.64 -9.56 1.79
CA ALA A 92 -19.28 -9.77 0.48
C ALA A 92 -18.29 -9.69 -0.69
N TRP A 93 -17.24 -8.88 -0.62
CA TRP A 93 -16.19 -8.88 -1.64
C TRP A 93 -15.42 -10.20 -1.66
N TRP A 94 -15.17 -10.79 -0.50
CA TRP A 94 -14.40 -12.03 -0.37
C TRP A 94 -15.22 -13.28 -0.71
N GLU A 95 -16.55 -13.19 -0.71
CA GLU A 95 -17.45 -14.23 -1.18
C GLU A 95 -17.52 -14.33 -2.72
N LEU A 96 -17.12 -13.27 -3.43
CA LEU A 96 -17.09 -13.24 -4.89
C LEU A 96 -16.04 -14.21 -5.47
N THR A 97 -16.40 -14.80 -6.60
CA THR A 97 -15.48 -15.61 -7.41
C THR A 97 -14.32 -14.75 -7.94
N GLN A 98 -13.30 -15.41 -8.50
CA GLN A 98 -12.12 -14.72 -8.99
C GLN A 98 -12.41 -13.82 -10.21
N ASP A 99 -13.26 -14.29 -11.12
CA ASP A 99 -13.74 -13.57 -12.29
C ASP A 99 -14.62 -12.37 -11.90
N ASP A 100 -15.56 -12.54 -10.97
CA ASP A 100 -16.38 -11.43 -10.46
C ASP A 100 -15.51 -10.31 -9.88
N ARG A 101 -14.52 -10.67 -9.05
CA ARG A 101 -13.57 -9.69 -8.50
C ARG A 101 -12.73 -9.01 -9.59
N ARG A 102 -12.33 -9.75 -10.64
CA ARG A 102 -11.54 -9.20 -11.75
C ARG A 102 -12.37 -8.24 -12.61
N ALA A 103 -13.60 -8.60 -12.92
CA ALA A 103 -14.53 -7.75 -13.66
C ALA A 103 -14.79 -6.42 -12.93
N ILE A 104 -15.01 -6.47 -11.61
CA ILE A 104 -15.17 -5.24 -10.83
C ILE A 104 -13.88 -4.42 -10.80
N LEU A 105 -12.72 -5.05 -10.55
CA LEU A 105 -11.45 -4.35 -10.38
C LEU A 105 -11.02 -3.59 -11.63
N GLU A 106 -11.16 -4.19 -12.81
CA GLU A 106 -10.61 -3.61 -14.03
C GLU A 106 -11.63 -3.31 -15.10
N GLU A 107 -12.55 -4.22 -15.42
CA GLU A 107 -13.50 -4.00 -16.52
C GLU A 107 -14.48 -2.86 -16.19
N ARG A 108 -14.82 -2.71 -14.91
CA ARG A 108 -15.73 -1.65 -14.43
C ARG A 108 -15.02 -0.47 -13.80
N SER A 109 -13.95 -0.73 -13.04
CA SER A 109 -13.27 0.33 -12.27
C SER A 109 -11.96 0.80 -12.89
N HIS A 110 -11.43 0.11 -13.90
CA HIS A 110 -10.21 0.46 -14.62
C HIS A 110 -9.02 0.75 -13.69
N HIS A 111 -8.88 -0.03 -12.61
CA HIS A 111 -7.92 0.27 -11.54
C HIS A 111 -6.47 0.30 -12.05
N ILE A 112 -6.09 -0.62 -12.94
CA ILE A 112 -4.75 -0.70 -13.53
C ILE A 112 -4.57 0.38 -14.59
N ALA A 113 -5.54 0.55 -15.49
CA ALA A 113 -5.49 1.57 -16.53
C ALA A 113 -5.37 2.99 -15.94
N ILE A 114 -6.23 3.35 -14.99
CA ILE A 114 -6.13 4.64 -14.28
C ILE A 114 -4.79 4.74 -13.54
N GLY A 115 -4.35 3.66 -12.88
CA GLY A 115 -3.07 3.65 -12.17
C GLY A 115 -1.86 3.92 -13.08
N LEU A 116 -1.90 3.48 -14.34
CA LEU A 116 -0.84 3.72 -15.33
C LEU A 116 -0.68 5.22 -15.66
N GLU A 117 -1.77 5.99 -15.66
CA GLU A 117 -1.75 7.42 -15.97
C GLU A 117 -0.91 8.25 -14.97
N TYR A 118 -0.70 7.75 -13.76
CA TYR A 118 0.07 8.41 -12.71
C TYR A 118 1.53 7.93 -12.62
N LEU A 119 1.94 7.01 -13.50
CA LEU A 119 3.33 6.57 -13.64
C LEU A 119 4.04 7.43 -14.69
N PRO A 120 5.34 7.75 -14.54
CA PRO A 120 6.30 7.25 -13.54
C PRO A 120 6.37 8.07 -12.23
N ALA A 121 5.51 9.08 -12.08
CA ALA A 121 5.59 10.01 -10.96
C ALA A 121 5.38 9.30 -9.60
N VAL A 122 4.42 8.37 -9.52
CA VAL A 122 4.08 7.65 -8.29
C VAL A 122 4.70 6.26 -8.25
N ALA A 123 5.59 5.99 -7.29
CA ALA A 123 6.03 4.62 -6.99
C ALA A 123 5.06 4.00 -5.96
N ARG A 124 4.74 2.70 -6.11
CA ARG A 124 3.80 1.99 -5.24
C ARG A 124 4.29 0.60 -4.86
N ARG A 125 3.85 0.12 -3.69
CA ARG A 125 4.09 -1.23 -3.15
C ARG A 125 2.90 -1.69 -2.33
#